data_AF-A0A8J3F2D8-F1
#
_entry.id   AF-A0A8J3F2D8-F1
#
_cell.length_a   1.000
_cell.length_b   1.000
_cell.length_c   1.000
_cell.angle_alpha   90.00
_cell.angle_beta   90.00
_cell.angle_gamma   90.00
#
_symmetry.space_group_name_H-M   'P 1'
#
loop_
_entity.id
_entity.type
_entity.pdbx_description
1 polymer ?
#
loop_
_entity_poly.entity_id
_entity_poly.type
_entity_poly.pdbx_seq_one_letter_code
_entity_poly.pdbx_strand_id
1 'polypeptide(L)' 'MIIVKTTWRGQPAYRLAHAGRDLNQAELEWFMRFAQQTGRPFFYEQNGTTTGYGPQAFVEDMQMKLRKGLPLFESHAASS' A
#
# COMPACT_ATOMS: atom_id res chain seq x y z
N MET A 1 -6.96 -4.47 -12.40
CA MET A 1 -6.45 -3.96 -11.10
C MET A 1 -7.47 -4.26 -10.03
N ILE A 2 -7.07 -4.85 -8.91
CA ILE A 2 -7.94 -5.04 -7.74
C ILE A 2 -7.51 -4.04 -6.66
N ILE A 3 -8.46 -3.26 -6.15
CA ILE A 3 -8.25 -2.37 -5.00
C ILE A 3 -8.88 -3.04 -3.79
N VAL A 4 -8.05 -3.54 -2.88
CA VAL A 4 -8.50 -4.11 -1.61
C VAL A 4 -8.48 -3.03 -0.54
N LYS A 5 -9.59 -2.84 0.17
CA LYS A 5 -9.61 -1.98 1.36
C LYS A 5 -8.90 -2.70 2.49
N THR A 6 -7.99 -2.01 3.16
CA THR A 6 -7.25 -2.53 4.32
C THR A 6 -7.10 -1.43 5.36
N THR A 7 -6.37 -1.72 6.43
CA THR A 7 -6.10 -0.79 7.50
C THR A 7 -4.61 -0.69 7.79
N TRP A 8 -4.17 0.50 8.16
CA TRP A 8 -2.84 0.76 8.70
C TRP A 8 -2.98 1.46 10.05
N ARG A 9 -2.56 0.83 11.14
CA ARG A 9 -2.69 1.39 12.51
C ARG A 9 -4.12 1.89 12.82
N GLY A 10 -5.13 1.14 12.36
CA GLY A 10 -6.55 1.51 12.50
C GLY A 10 -7.03 2.60 11.54
N GLN A 11 -6.18 3.15 10.68
CA GLN A 11 -6.55 4.11 9.63
C GLN A 11 -6.88 3.42 8.31
N PRO A 12 -7.82 3.95 7.51
CA PRO A 12 -8.14 3.40 6.19
C PRO A 12 -6.91 3.43 5.26
N ALA A 13 -6.63 2.30 4.63
CA ALA A 13 -5.58 2.15 3.62
C ALA A 13 -6.08 1.31 2.44
N TYR A 14 -5.32 1.30 1.35
CA TYR A 14 -5.66 0.52 0.15
C TYR A 14 -4.50 -0.39 -0.25
N ARG A 15 -4.80 -1.59 -0.76
CA ARG A 15 -3.82 -2.44 -1.42
C ARG A 15 -4.19 -2.57 -2.89
N LEU A 16 -3.26 -2.18 -3.76
CA LEU A 16 -3.36 -2.33 -5.19
C LEU A 16 -2.71 -3.67 -5.53
N ALA A 17 -3.56 -4.68 -5.74
CA ALA A 17 -3.14 -6.03 -6.08
C ALA A 17 -3.20 -6.23 -7.59
N HIS A 18 -2.14 -6.86 -8.10
CA HIS A 18 -1.98 -7.19 -9.51
C HIS A 18 -3.11 -8.13 -9.95
N ALA A 19 -4.00 -7.63 -10.80
CA ALA A 19 -4.90 -8.48 -11.58
C ALA A 19 -4.40 -8.51 -13.01
N GLY A 20 -3.14 -8.91 -13.18
CA GLY A 20 -2.46 -9.01 -14.48
C GLY A 20 -2.09 -7.68 -15.14
N ARG A 21 -2.10 -6.56 -14.41
CA ARG A 21 -1.72 -5.24 -14.94
C ARG A 21 -1.10 -4.36 -13.85
N ASP A 22 0.11 -3.87 -14.13
CA ASP A 22 0.78 -2.80 -13.39
C ASP A 22 0.09 -1.45 -13.65
N LEU A 23 0.19 -0.56 -12.67
CA LEU A 23 -0.07 0.85 -12.90
C LEU A 23 0.97 1.41 -13.86
N ASN A 24 0.50 2.20 -14.84
CA ASN A 24 1.42 3.07 -15.55
C ASN A 24 1.84 4.25 -14.65
N GLN A 25 2.83 5.03 -15.10
CA GLN A 25 3.36 6.15 -14.32
C GLN A 25 2.28 7.19 -13.95
N ALA A 26 1.39 7.54 -14.90
CA ALA A 26 0.35 8.53 -14.65
C ALA A 26 -0.67 8.05 -13.60
N GLU A 27 -1.01 6.76 -13.62
CA GLU A 27 -1.90 6.15 -12.62
C GLU A 27 -1.23 6.12 -11.25
N LEU A 28 0.05 5.75 -11.18
CA LEU A 28 0.81 5.76 -9.92
C LEU A 28 0.90 7.18 -9.33
N GLU A 29 1.22 8.18 -10.15
CA GLU A 29 1.27 9.58 -9.73
C GLU A 29 -0.09 10.07 -9.21
N TRP A 30 -1.18 9.66 -9.87
CA TRP A 30 -2.52 9.98 -9.41
C TRP A 30 -2.80 9.39 -8.02
N PHE A 31 -2.46 8.12 -7.79
CA PHE A 31 -2.62 7.49 -6.48
C PHE A 31 -1.75 8.14 -5.41
N MET A 32 -0.52 8.53 -5.74
CA MET A 32 0.37 9.25 -4.83
C MET A 32 -0.25 10.58 -4.39
N ARG A 33 -0.80 11.37 -5.34
CA ARG A 33 -1.48 12.64 -5.03
C ARG A 33 -2.74 12.40 -4.20
N PHE A 34 -3.53 11.40 -4.54
CA PHE A 34 -4.72 11.01 -3.77
C PHE A 34 -4.36 10.67 -2.32
N ALA A 35 -3.31 9.89 -2.10
CA ALA A 35 -2.86 9.49 -0.77
C ALA A 35 -2.37 10.68 0.06
N GLN A 36 -1.68 11.62 -0.57
CA GLN A 36 -1.25 12.87 0.08
C GLN A 36 -2.44 13.77 0.45
N GLN A 37 -3.41 13.93 -0.46
CA GLN A 37 -4.57 14.80 -0.25
C GLN A 37 -5.55 14.25 0.80
N THR A 38 -5.73 12.93 0.84
CA THR A 38 -6.73 12.30 1.71
C THR A 38 -6.16 11.73 3.00
N GLY A 39 -4.82 11.66 3.13
CA GLY A 39 -4.15 10.97 4.22
C GLY A 39 -4.34 9.45 4.20
N ARG A 40 -4.85 8.88 3.10
CA ARG A 40 -5.14 7.45 2.97
C ARG A 40 -4.00 6.76 2.21
N PRO A 41 -3.09 6.06 2.91
CA PRO A 41 -1.96 5.42 2.25
C PRO A 41 -2.41 4.21 1.42
N PHE A 42 -1.54 3.79 0.51
CA PHE A 42 -1.73 2.56 -0.24
C PHE A 42 -0.45 1.74 -0.37
N PHE A 43 -0.65 0.43 -0.49
CA PHE A 43 0.36 -0.57 -0.83
C PHE A 43 0.25 -0.87 -2.31
N TYR A 44 1.37 -0.88 -3.01
CA TYR A 44 1.45 -1.24 -4.42
C TYR A 44 2.46 -2.37 -4.60
N GLU A 45 2.01 -3.46 -5.22
CA GLU A 45 2.85 -4.61 -5.50
C GLU A 45 3.25 -4.60 -6.98
N GLN A 46 4.56 -4.53 -7.24
CA GLN A 46 5.14 -4.55 -8.58
C GLN A 46 6.28 -5.58 -8.61
N ASN A 47 6.25 -6.50 -9.58
CA ASN A 47 7.28 -7.54 -9.74
C ASN A 47 7.58 -8.32 -8.44
N GLY A 48 6.56 -8.63 -7.65
CA GLY A 48 6.71 -9.32 -6.35
C GLY A 48 7.27 -8.45 -5.21
N THR A 49 7.53 -7.16 -5.47
CA THR A 49 7.96 -6.19 -4.46
C THR A 49 6.79 -5.31 -4.05
N THR A 50 6.46 -5.31 -2.76
CA THR A 50 5.45 -4.38 -2.22
C THR A 50 6.12 -3.10 -1.74
N THR A 51 5.63 -1.97 -2.24
CA THR A 51 6.03 -0.62 -1.83
C THR A 51 4.84 0.12 -1.21
N GLY A 52 5.10 0.96 -0.21
CA GLY A 52 4.07 1.77 0.43
C GLY A 52 4.18 3.26 0.06
N TYR A 53 3.04 3.87 -0.24
CA TYR A 53 2.91 5.28 -0.60
C TYR A 53 1.88 5.97 0.30
N GLY A 54 2.19 7.19 0.76
CA GLY A 54 1.28 7.96 1.61
C GLY A 54 2.00 9.00 2.45
N PRO A 55 1.38 9.43 3.57
CA PRO A 55 1.99 10.37 4.51
C PRO A 55 3.35 9.88 5.04
N GLN A 56 4.21 10.81 5.46
CA GLN A 56 5.56 10.50 5.93
C GLN A 56 5.59 9.40 7.01
N ALA A 57 4.70 9.49 8.01
CA ALA A 57 4.60 8.48 9.06
C ALA A 57 4.31 7.06 8.54
N PHE A 58 3.57 6.93 7.44
CA PHE A 58 3.33 5.65 6.78
C PHE A 58 4.60 5.13 6.11
N VAL A 59 5.28 5.98 5.35
CA VAL A 59 6.52 5.62 4.65
C VAL A 59 7.60 5.19 5.65
N GLU A 60 7.76 5.89 6.76
CA GLU A 60 8.69 5.54 7.84
C GLU A 60 8.36 4.18 8.47
N ASP A 61 7.07 3.90 8.72
CA ASP A 61 6.61 2.61 9.24
C ASP A 61 6.91 1.48 8.24
N MET A 62 6.70 1.71 6.94
CA MET A 62 7.02 0.73 5.90
C MET A 62 8.51 0.45 5.80
N GLN A 63 9.35 1.48 5.82
CA GLN A 63 10.81 1.29 5.81
C GLN A 63 11.31 0.60 7.08
N MET A 64 10.70 0.88 8.24
CA MET A 64 11.00 0.18 9.47
C MET A 64 10.65 -1.30 9.37
N LYS A 65 9.46 -1.64 8.84
CA LYS A 65 9.03 -3.02 8.64
C LYS A 65 9.91 -3.78 7.65
N LEU A 66 10.25 -3.17 6.50
CA LEU A 66 11.18 -3.74 5.53
C LEU A 66 12.55 -4.06 6.16
N ARG A 67 13.12 -3.12 6.92
CA ARG A 67 14.40 -3.32 7.62
C ARG A 67 14.36 -4.46 8.65
N LYS A 68 13.20 -4.69 9.26
CA LYS A 68 13.00 -5.74 10.28
C LYS A 68 12.50 -7.06 9.70
N GLY A 69 12.25 -7.16 8.40
CA GLY A 69 11.61 -8.32 7.78
C GLY A 69 10.17 -8.56 8.26
N LEU A 70 9.47 -7.51 8.70
CA LEU A 70 8.09 -7.59 9.17
C LEU A 70 7.09 -7.46 8.02
N PRO A 71 5.90 -8.07 8.11
CA PRO A 71 4.83 -7.88 7.14
C PRO A 71 4.42 -6.41 7.00
N LEU A 72 4.37 -5.90 5.77
CA LEU A 72 4.04 -4.50 5.49
C LEU A 72 2.58 -4.16 5.81
N PHE A 73 1.69 -5.09 5.52
CA PHE A 73 0.27 -5.02 5.84
C PHE A 73 -0.14 -6.30 6.56
N GLU A 74 -1.18 -6.20 7.38
CA GLU A 74 -1.84 -7.38 7.93
C GLU A 74 -2.53 -8.11 6.78
N SER A 75 -2.12 -9.35 6.53
CA SER A 75 -2.83 -10.18 5.57
C SER A 75 -4.14 -10.59 6.22
N HIS A 76 -5.27 -10.13 5.68
CA HIS A 76 -6.59 -10.71 5.97
C HIS A 76 -6.70 -12.08 5.27
N ALA A 77 -5.70 -12.93 5.43
CA ALA A 77 -5.73 -14.32 5.03
C ALA A 77 -6.09 -15.13 6.29
N ALA A 78 -7.34 -15.59 6.29
CA ALA A 78 -7.92 -16.58 7.20
C ALA A 78 -8.07 -16.17 8.68
N SER A 79 -9.13 -15.40 8.97
CA SER A 79 -10.06 -15.83 10.02
C SER A 79 -11.23 -16.52 9.31
N SER A 80 -11.17 -17.83 9.20
CA SER A 80 -12.28 -18.71 8.84
C SER A 80 -12.19 -19.92 9.74
#